data_AF-L1JX09-F1
#
_entry.id   AF-L1JX09-F1
#
_cell.length_a   1.000
_cell.length_b   1.000
_cell.length_c   1.000
_cell.angle_alpha   90.00
_cell.angle_beta   90.00
_cell.angle_gamma   90.00
#
_symmetry.space_group_name_H-M   'P 1'
#
loop_
_entity.id
_entity.type
_entity.pdbx_description
1 polymer ?
#
loop_
_entity_poly.entity_id
_entity_poly.type
_entity_poly.pdbx_seq_one_letter_code
_entity_poly.pdbx_strand_id
1 'polypeptide(L)'
;MRVQRKVQVEGQTSGGAESGSKRLRRPSNWWQDINQVKEELVAFCEAHNLPVEVLPSEREFRSYPGGMHVIHAIRKHGGFVKFGELVEIPARRPRESPPRTQRRKTTGRDEYGRFSEELVFQEHLLNYSKTIETWNWKVLPSNADLKENGRKDLINAIYRYGGRKHIAKKFGLLLTTEFNYLVEFYHLLKELRSYQEEKQQLGKMPSFKQLIANGRQDLARMICKHGGQNVLAARLDLQLDRPRKPYLVWGQFSIDFAIDLIEIAGVSIMGTSLFLAKMHTLQQHSQDIGRTERILMPNATTLQSIHRADLIEKASIALEASFCDTPLQIEMYGGFVDVARRIGLDPD
;
A
#
# COMPACT_ATOMS: atom_id res chain seq x y z
N MET A 1 51.02 -20.39 -10.99
CA MET A 1 50.71 -21.53 -11.89
C MET A 1 49.21 -21.83 -11.80
N ARG A 2 48.42 -21.38 -12.79
CA ARG A 2 46.96 -21.63 -12.88
C ARG A 2 46.75 -22.55 -14.08
N VAL A 3 46.41 -23.81 -13.82
CA VAL A 3 46.16 -24.82 -14.86
C VAL A 3 44.69 -24.69 -15.30
N GLN A 4 44.48 -24.20 -16.52
CA GLN A 4 43.16 -24.21 -17.17
C GLN A 4 42.94 -25.58 -17.82
N ARG A 5 41.97 -26.36 -17.32
CA ARG A 5 41.46 -27.56 -18.00
C ARG A 5 40.40 -27.15 -19.02
N LYS A 6 40.76 -27.18 -20.30
CA LYS A 6 39.82 -27.23 -21.42
C LYS A 6 39.28 -28.66 -21.51
N VAL A 7 37.99 -28.84 -21.24
CA VAL A 7 37.28 -30.09 -21.54
C VAL A 7 36.59 -29.88 -22.89
N GLN A 8 37.12 -30.51 -23.93
CA GLN A 8 36.43 -30.66 -25.22
C GLN A 8 35.35 -31.72 -25.04
N VAL A 9 34.09 -31.32 -25.22
CA VAL A 9 32.97 -32.24 -25.38
C VAL A 9 32.66 -32.29 -26.87
N GLU A 10 33.11 -33.36 -27.53
CA GLU A 10 32.72 -33.69 -28.89
C GLU A 10 31.29 -34.24 -28.86
N GLY A 11 30.32 -33.36 -29.07
CA GLY A 11 28.92 -33.72 -29.28
C GLY A 11 28.70 -34.04 -30.76
N GLN A 12 28.44 -35.31 -31.04
CA GLN A 12 27.93 -35.80 -32.32
C GLN A 12 26.69 -35.02 -32.75
N THR A 13 26.81 -34.26 -33.84
CA THR A 13 25.68 -33.68 -34.56
C THR A 13 25.01 -34.78 -35.39
N SER A 14 23.97 -35.39 -34.84
CA SER A 14 23.03 -36.21 -35.60
C SER A 14 22.36 -35.32 -36.65
N GLY A 15 22.61 -35.61 -37.93
CA GLY A 15 22.02 -34.93 -39.07
C GLY A 15 20.50 -35.10 -39.08
N GLY A 16 19.79 -34.06 -38.63
CA GLY A 16 18.36 -33.89 -38.85
C GLY A 16 18.14 -33.43 -40.29
N ALA A 17 18.07 -34.38 -41.22
CA ALA A 17 17.57 -34.12 -42.56
C ALA A 17 16.11 -33.65 -42.46
N GLU A 18 15.91 -32.34 -42.62
CA GLU A 18 14.61 -31.70 -42.79
C GLU A 18 13.96 -32.22 -44.09
N SER A 19 13.36 -33.41 -44.00
CA SER A 19 12.27 -33.82 -44.87
C SER A 19 11.06 -32.93 -44.51
N GLY A 20 11.07 -31.70 -45.02
CA GLY A 20 9.92 -30.81 -45.09
C GLY A 20 8.88 -31.38 -46.06
N SER A 21 8.39 -32.59 -45.80
CA SER A 21 7.22 -33.14 -46.46
C SER A 21 6.06 -32.25 -46.10
N LYS A 22 5.71 -31.34 -47.02
CA LYS A 22 4.50 -30.51 -46.94
C LYS A 22 3.33 -31.46 -46.67
N ARG A 23 2.89 -31.53 -45.40
CA ARG A 23 1.75 -32.36 -45.02
C ARG A 23 0.58 -31.87 -45.85
N LEU A 24 0.15 -32.68 -46.82
CA LEU A 24 -1.00 -32.38 -47.66
C LEU A 24 -2.17 -32.09 -46.71
N ARG A 25 -2.85 -30.96 -46.93
CA ARG A 25 -3.98 -30.57 -46.11
C ARG A 25 -5.03 -31.68 -46.23
N ARG A 26 -5.37 -32.31 -45.10
CA ARG A 26 -6.44 -33.31 -45.04
C ARG A 26 -7.77 -32.68 -45.48
N PRO A 27 -8.66 -33.40 -46.18
CA PRO A 27 -9.96 -32.89 -46.58
C PRO A 27 -10.83 -32.57 -45.35
N SER A 28 -11.81 -31.67 -45.50
CA SER A 28 -12.57 -31.10 -44.37
C SER A 28 -13.36 -32.16 -43.56
N ASN A 29 -13.79 -33.24 -44.21
CA ASN A 29 -14.51 -34.36 -43.60
C ASN A 29 -13.60 -35.43 -42.98
N TRP A 30 -12.27 -35.32 -43.13
CA TRP A 30 -11.31 -36.31 -42.62
C TRP A 30 -11.49 -36.58 -41.12
N TRP A 31 -11.66 -35.52 -40.33
CA TRP A 31 -11.82 -35.61 -38.88
C TRP A 31 -13.22 -36.07 -38.43
N GLN A 32 -14.16 -36.27 -39.35
CA GLN A 32 -15.50 -36.80 -39.04
C GLN A 32 -15.55 -38.32 -39.05
N ASP A 33 -14.62 -38.99 -39.74
CA ASP A 33 -14.53 -40.44 -39.75
C ASP A 33 -13.73 -40.93 -38.54
N ILE A 34 -14.38 -41.72 -37.68
CA ILE A 34 -13.77 -42.21 -36.45
C ILE A 34 -12.54 -43.10 -36.70
N ASN A 35 -12.55 -43.87 -37.79
CA ASN A 35 -11.45 -44.78 -38.12
C ASN A 35 -10.20 -43.98 -38.51
N GLN A 36 -10.37 -42.88 -39.23
CA GLN A 36 -9.26 -41.99 -39.60
C GLN A 36 -8.67 -41.28 -38.36
N VAL A 37 -9.51 -40.91 -37.39
CA VAL A 37 -9.03 -40.35 -36.11
C VAL A 37 -8.28 -41.42 -35.31
N LYS A 38 -8.72 -42.69 -35.35
CA LYS A 38 -8.03 -43.82 -34.71
C LYS A 38 -6.66 -44.08 -35.33
N GLU A 39 -6.55 -44.09 -36.65
CA GLU A 39 -5.26 -44.27 -37.35
C GLU A 39 -4.28 -43.14 -37.01
N GLU A 40 -4.74 -41.88 -37.04
CA GLU A 40 -3.90 -40.73 -36.70
C GLU A 40 -3.49 -40.75 -35.21
N LEU A 41 -4.36 -41.25 -34.32
CA LEU A 41 -4.03 -41.48 -32.92
C LEU A 41 -2.90 -42.52 -32.76
N VAL A 42 -3.00 -43.66 -33.45
CA VAL A 42 -1.96 -44.72 -33.41
C VAL A 42 -0.64 -44.18 -33.96
N ALA A 43 -0.67 -43.54 -35.13
CA ALA A 43 0.52 -42.93 -35.72
C ALA A 43 1.14 -41.87 -34.79
N PHE A 44 0.33 -41.08 -34.09
CA PHE A 44 0.80 -40.13 -33.09
C PHE A 44 1.45 -40.83 -31.89
N CYS A 45 0.85 -41.90 -31.36
CA CYS A 45 1.43 -42.66 -30.26
C CYS A 45 2.76 -43.30 -30.64
N GLU A 46 2.85 -43.94 -31.80
CA GLU A 46 4.07 -44.56 -32.31
C GLU A 46 5.19 -43.54 -32.52
N ALA A 47 4.89 -42.40 -33.17
CA ALA A 47 5.87 -41.34 -33.42
C ALA A 47 6.47 -40.72 -32.15
N HIS A 48 5.76 -40.81 -31.02
CA HIS A 48 6.16 -40.23 -29.74
C HIS A 48 6.46 -41.27 -28.65
N ASN A 49 6.54 -42.56 -29.02
CA ASN A 49 6.77 -43.68 -28.10
C ASN A 49 5.79 -43.70 -26.90
N LEU A 50 4.51 -43.41 -27.17
CA LEU A 50 3.42 -43.50 -26.17
C LEU A 50 2.73 -44.87 -26.29
N PRO A 51 2.23 -45.45 -25.19
CA PRO A 51 1.53 -46.73 -25.23
C PRO A 51 0.24 -46.62 -26.06
N VAL A 52 0.06 -47.54 -26.99
CA VAL A 52 -1.14 -47.58 -27.87
C VAL A 52 -2.34 -48.19 -27.16
N GLU A 53 -2.13 -49.02 -26.12
CA GLU A 53 -3.23 -49.67 -25.40
C GLU A 53 -4.02 -48.71 -24.49
N VAL A 54 -3.51 -47.49 -24.25
CA VAL A 54 -4.13 -46.52 -23.35
C VAL A 54 -4.14 -45.15 -23.99
N LEU A 55 -5.31 -44.51 -24.03
CA LEU A 55 -5.44 -43.18 -24.63
C LEU A 55 -4.56 -42.16 -23.88
N PRO A 56 -3.65 -41.42 -24.56
CA PRO A 56 -2.84 -40.40 -23.90
C PRO A 56 -3.71 -39.31 -23.28
N SER A 57 -3.23 -38.71 -22.19
CA SER A 57 -3.89 -37.57 -21.56
C SER A 57 -3.77 -36.32 -22.43
N GLU A 58 -4.71 -35.37 -22.26
CA GLU A 58 -4.64 -34.09 -22.98
C GLU A 58 -3.31 -33.35 -22.75
N ARG A 59 -2.72 -33.50 -21.55
CA ARG A 59 -1.39 -32.94 -21.25
C ARG A 59 -0.29 -33.60 -22.08
N GLU A 60 -0.32 -34.92 -22.24
CA GLU A 60 0.63 -35.65 -23.08
C GLU A 60 0.51 -35.22 -24.54
N PHE A 61 -0.71 -35.12 -25.09
CA PHE A 61 -0.92 -34.58 -26.45
C PHE A 61 -0.37 -33.17 -26.63
N ARG A 62 -0.58 -32.27 -25.66
CA ARG A 62 -0.08 -30.89 -25.72
C ARG A 62 1.44 -30.78 -25.65
N SER A 63 2.13 -31.80 -25.13
CA SER A 63 3.59 -31.81 -25.04
C SER A 63 4.28 -32.03 -26.39
N TYR A 64 3.55 -32.50 -27.42
CA TYR A 64 4.12 -32.82 -28.72
C TYR A 64 3.50 -32.00 -29.87
N PRO A 65 4.29 -31.62 -30.89
CA PRO A 65 3.79 -30.93 -32.06
C PRO A 65 2.68 -31.74 -32.77
N GLY A 66 1.58 -31.07 -33.12
CA GLY A 66 0.46 -31.71 -33.82
C GLY A 66 -0.56 -32.41 -32.92
N GLY A 67 -0.25 -32.66 -31.64
CA GLY A 67 -1.20 -33.30 -30.72
C GLY A 67 -2.50 -32.50 -30.51
N MET A 68 -2.46 -31.18 -30.70
CA MET A 68 -3.66 -30.33 -30.68
C MET A 68 -4.70 -30.70 -31.75
N HIS A 69 -4.28 -31.20 -32.91
CA HIS A 69 -5.23 -31.60 -33.96
C HIS A 69 -5.98 -32.88 -33.55
N VAL A 70 -5.25 -33.85 -33.00
CA VAL A 70 -5.81 -35.10 -32.47
C VAL A 70 -6.75 -34.82 -31.30
N ILE A 71 -6.38 -33.91 -30.37
CA ILE A 71 -7.27 -33.46 -29.28
C ILE A 71 -8.60 -32.92 -29.83
N HIS A 72 -8.56 -32.03 -30.83
CA HIS A 72 -9.79 -31.44 -31.39
C HIS A 72 -10.65 -32.49 -32.11
N ALA A 73 -10.03 -33.43 -32.81
CA ALA A 73 -10.74 -34.54 -33.47
C ALA A 73 -11.44 -35.43 -32.43
N ILE A 74 -10.74 -35.84 -31.37
CA ILE A 74 -11.31 -36.61 -30.25
C ILE A 74 -12.48 -35.85 -29.61
N ARG A 75 -12.37 -34.53 -29.43
CA ARG A 75 -13.47 -33.70 -28.88
C ARG A 75 -14.70 -33.65 -29.78
N LYS A 76 -14.53 -33.66 -31.11
CA LYS A 76 -15.67 -33.73 -32.05
C LYS A 76 -16.46 -35.03 -31.91
N HIS A 77 -15.80 -36.10 -31.48
CA HIS A 77 -16.42 -37.40 -31.20
C HIS A 77 -16.93 -37.56 -29.77
N GLY A 78 -17.12 -36.45 -29.05
CA GLY A 78 -17.69 -36.43 -27.70
C GLY A 78 -16.69 -36.55 -26.56
N GLY A 79 -15.41 -36.27 -26.83
CA GLY A 79 -14.35 -36.20 -25.82
C GLY A 79 -13.67 -37.54 -25.57
N PHE A 80 -12.64 -37.52 -24.71
CA PHE A 80 -11.70 -38.64 -24.53
C PHE A 80 -12.37 -39.93 -24.04
N VAL A 81 -13.35 -39.83 -23.15
CA VAL A 81 -14.05 -41.00 -22.59
C VAL A 81 -14.90 -41.68 -23.67
N LYS A 82 -15.82 -40.93 -24.29
CA LYS A 82 -16.69 -41.45 -25.34
C LYS A 82 -15.91 -41.93 -26.55
N PHE A 83 -14.88 -41.19 -26.96
CA PHE A 83 -14.01 -41.62 -28.05
C PHE A 83 -13.31 -42.94 -27.73
N GLY A 84 -12.74 -43.07 -26.52
CA GLY A 84 -12.10 -44.31 -26.06
C GLY A 84 -13.03 -45.52 -26.08
N GLU A 85 -14.29 -45.34 -25.66
CA GLU A 85 -15.34 -46.37 -25.78
C GLU A 85 -15.58 -46.76 -27.24
N LEU A 86 -15.70 -45.79 -28.14
CA LEU A 86 -15.98 -46.03 -29.56
C LEU A 86 -14.83 -46.72 -30.30
N VAL A 87 -13.58 -46.53 -29.86
CA VAL A 87 -12.40 -47.16 -30.50
C VAL A 87 -11.86 -48.38 -29.75
N GLU A 88 -12.53 -48.78 -28.66
CA GLU A 88 -12.15 -49.87 -27.76
C GLU A 88 -10.77 -49.67 -27.10
N ILE A 89 -10.36 -48.41 -26.86
CA ILE A 89 -9.13 -48.06 -26.15
C ILE A 89 -9.52 -47.39 -24.82
N PRO A 90 -9.18 -47.97 -23.66
CA PRO A 90 -9.56 -47.38 -22.38
C PRO A 90 -8.96 -45.97 -22.23
N ALA A 91 -9.84 -44.99 -22.04
CA ALA A 91 -9.41 -43.67 -21.62
C ALA A 91 -8.77 -43.79 -20.24
N ARG A 92 -7.61 -43.14 -20.02
CA ARG A 92 -7.09 -42.98 -18.65
C ARG A 92 -8.22 -42.37 -17.82
N ARG A 93 -8.66 -43.10 -16.79
CA ARG A 93 -9.63 -42.57 -15.83
C ARG A 93 -9.15 -41.18 -15.45
N PRO A 94 -10.00 -40.13 -15.52
CA PRO A 94 -9.64 -38.84 -14.96
C PRO A 94 -9.09 -39.13 -13.58
N ARG A 95 -7.83 -38.73 -13.29
CA ARG A 95 -7.30 -38.83 -11.91
C ARG A 95 -8.43 -38.30 -11.06
N GLU A 96 -8.99 -39.15 -10.20
CA GLU A 96 -10.06 -38.75 -9.30
C GLU A 96 -9.53 -37.52 -8.59
N SER A 97 -10.00 -36.36 -9.04
CA SER A 97 -9.59 -35.13 -8.42
C SER A 97 -10.16 -35.27 -7.03
N PRO A 98 -9.33 -35.19 -5.97
CA PRO A 98 -9.82 -35.34 -4.61
C PRO A 98 -11.07 -34.48 -4.48
N PRO A 99 -12.15 -35.00 -3.87
CA PRO A 99 -13.48 -34.40 -3.90
C PRO A 99 -13.37 -32.89 -3.69
N ARG A 100 -13.85 -32.13 -4.69
CA ARG A 100 -13.71 -30.67 -4.80
C ARG A 100 -14.22 -29.92 -3.55
N THR A 101 -15.00 -30.60 -2.72
CA THR A 101 -15.62 -30.15 -1.47
C THR A 101 -14.72 -30.23 -0.23
N GLN A 102 -13.53 -30.86 -0.30
CA GLN A 102 -12.57 -30.89 0.82
C GLN A 102 -11.25 -30.20 0.50
N ARG A 103 -11.21 -29.37 -0.55
CA ARG A 103 -10.15 -28.36 -0.68
C ARG A 103 -10.37 -27.38 0.48
N ARG A 104 -9.71 -27.65 1.61
CA ARG A 104 -9.72 -26.82 2.82
C ARG A 104 -9.85 -25.37 2.38
N LYS A 105 -10.84 -24.65 2.92
CA LYS A 105 -10.89 -23.17 2.89
C LYS A 105 -9.63 -22.68 3.61
N THR A 106 -8.48 -22.79 2.96
CA THR A 106 -7.21 -22.39 3.52
C THR A 106 -7.22 -20.88 3.52
N THR A 107 -7.25 -20.32 4.72
CA THR A 107 -6.65 -19.03 5.05
C THR A 107 -7.27 -17.79 4.41
N GLY A 108 -8.58 -17.76 4.10
CA GLY A 108 -9.24 -16.57 3.53
C GLY A 108 -8.62 -16.09 2.21
N ARG A 109 -8.01 -17.02 1.44
CA ARG A 109 -7.58 -16.80 0.07
C ARG A 109 -8.41 -17.67 -0.88
N ASP A 110 -8.72 -17.13 -2.05
CA ASP A 110 -9.43 -17.86 -3.10
C ASP A 110 -8.51 -18.86 -3.83
N GLU A 111 -9.07 -19.60 -4.79
CA GLU A 111 -8.33 -20.58 -5.58
C GLU A 111 -7.19 -20.00 -6.43
N TYR A 112 -7.12 -18.67 -6.57
CA TYR A 112 -6.08 -17.93 -7.27
C TYR A 112 -5.07 -17.29 -6.30
N GLY A 113 -5.16 -17.56 -5.00
CA GLY A 113 -4.30 -16.99 -3.97
C GLY A 113 -4.61 -15.52 -3.63
N ARG A 114 -5.73 -14.98 -4.10
CA ARG A 114 -6.19 -13.62 -3.80
C ARG A 114 -6.94 -13.62 -2.49
N PHE A 115 -6.83 -12.55 -1.71
CA PHE A 115 -7.60 -12.40 -0.48
C PHE A 115 -9.11 -12.39 -0.79
N SER A 116 -9.84 -13.38 -0.29
CA SER A 116 -11.29 -13.46 -0.44
C SER A 116 -12.02 -12.65 0.63
N GLU A 117 -11.40 -12.52 1.81
CA GLU A 117 -11.94 -11.80 2.96
C GLU A 117 -11.07 -10.58 3.27
N GLU A 118 -11.73 -9.46 3.56
CA GLU A 118 -11.06 -8.21 3.85
C GLU A 118 -10.27 -8.25 5.17
N LEU A 119 -10.79 -8.92 6.19
CA LEU A 119 -10.13 -9.06 7.49
C LEU A 119 -8.77 -9.76 7.37
N VAL A 120 -8.70 -10.81 6.55
CA VAL A 120 -7.45 -11.53 6.28
C VAL A 120 -6.47 -10.64 5.52
N PHE A 121 -6.95 -9.86 4.55
CA PHE A 121 -6.12 -8.87 3.88
C PHE A 121 -5.56 -7.83 4.87
N GLN A 122 -6.40 -7.29 5.76
CA GLN A 122 -6.00 -6.31 6.77
C GLN A 122 -4.92 -6.88 7.69
N GLU A 123 -5.11 -8.11 8.20
CA GLU A 123 -4.12 -8.79 9.04
C GLU A 123 -2.78 -8.97 8.31
N HIS A 124 -2.81 -9.45 7.06
CA HIS A 124 -1.60 -9.63 6.26
C HIS A 124 -0.89 -8.31 5.93
N LEU A 125 -1.66 -7.22 5.73
CA LEU A 125 -1.11 -5.90 5.49
C LEU A 125 -0.44 -5.34 6.74
N LEU A 126 -1.11 -5.42 7.91
CA LEU A 126 -0.55 -4.96 9.18
C LEU A 126 0.65 -5.79 9.63
N ASN A 127 0.60 -7.11 9.46
CA ASN A 127 1.74 -7.98 9.75
C ASN A 127 2.92 -7.65 8.82
N TYR A 128 2.65 -7.37 7.54
CA TYR A 128 3.69 -6.92 6.63
C TYR A 128 4.30 -5.58 7.06
N SER A 129 3.48 -4.58 7.42
CA SER A 129 3.95 -3.30 7.94
C SER A 129 4.79 -3.43 9.22
N LYS A 130 4.56 -4.46 10.05
CA LYS A 130 5.40 -4.77 11.23
C LYS A 130 6.73 -5.43 10.84
N THR A 131 6.76 -6.22 9.77
CA THR A 131 7.98 -6.94 9.33
C THR A 131 8.97 -6.08 8.58
N ILE A 132 8.49 -5.08 7.82
CA ILE A 132 9.40 -4.11 7.25
C ILE A 132 9.80 -3.21 8.42
N GLU A 133 11.07 -3.23 8.82
CA GLU A 133 11.66 -2.30 9.81
C GLU A 133 11.58 -0.82 9.39
N THR A 134 10.70 -0.46 8.46
CA THR A 134 10.28 0.92 8.26
C THR A 134 9.68 1.43 9.56
N TRP A 135 10.15 2.60 9.96
CA TRP A 135 9.94 3.30 11.22
C TRP A 135 8.48 3.55 11.66
N ASN A 136 7.48 3.04 10.94
CA ASN A 136 6.07 3.24 11.28
C ASN A 136 5.13 2.17 10.71
N TRP A 137 4.63 1.27 11.56
CA TRP A 137 3.60 0.29 11.19
C TRP A 137 2.23 0.93 10.87
N LYS A 138 2.00 2.20 11.25
CA LYS A 138 0.81 3.00 10.90
C LYS A 138 0.93 3.67 9.53
N VAL A 139 2.02 3.50 8.78
CA VAL A 139 2.14 3.97 7.40
C VAL A 139 1.79 2.84 6.43
N LEU A 140 0.93 3.14 5.46
CA LEU A 140 0.62 2.24 4.36
C LEU A 140 1.84 2.14 3.42
N PRO A 141 2.46 0.94 3.25
CA PRO A 141 3.64 0.77 2.42
C PRO A 141 3.44 1.25 0.98
N SER A 142 4.48 1.78 0.33
CA SER A 142 4.40 2.24 -1.06
C SER A 142 4.21 1.06 -2.02
N ASN A 143 3.66 1.30 -3.22
CA ASN A 143 3.54 0.23 -4.22
C ASN A 143 4.93 -0.23 -4.70
N ALA A 144 5.94 0.66 -4.65
CA ALA A 144 7.31 0.30 -4.95
C ALA A 144 7.85 -0.65 -3.89
N ASP A 145 7.66 -0.34 -2.60
CA ASP A 145 8.12 -1.16 -1.47
C ASP A 145 7.49 -2.56 -1.53
N LEU A 146 6.17 -2.62 -1.75
CA LEU A 146 5.44 -3.89 -1.90
C LEU A 146 5.96 -4.71 -3.09
N LYS A 147 6.30 -4.04 -4.20
CA LYS A 147 6.78 -4.70 -5.41
C LYS A 147 8.20 -5.23 -5.24
N GLU A 148 9.08 -4.46 -4.60
CA GLU A 148 10.46 -4.85 -4.28
C GLU A 148 10.51 -6.08 -3.36
N ASN A 149 9.57 -6.17 -2.42
CA ASN A 149 9.42 -7.32 -1.52
C ASN A 149 8.56 -8.47 -2.10
N GLY A 150 8.24 -8.44 -3.40
CA GLY A 150 7.47 -9.51 -4.06
C GLY A 150 6.01 -9.63 -3.63
N ARG A 151 5.47 -8.67 -2.86
CA ARG A 151 4.09 -8.65 -2.33
C ARG A 151 3.08 -8.11 -3.33
N LYS A 152 3.09 -8.64 -4.54
CA LYS A 152 2.10 -8.32 -5.60
C LYS A 152 0.67 -8.68 -5.18
N ASP A 153 0.52 -9.66 -4.29
CA ASP A 153 -0.76 -10.07 -3.70
C ASP A 153 -1.42 -8.92 -2.94
N LEU A 154 -0.66 -8.20 -2.09
CA LEU A 154 -1.14 -7.04 -1.35
C LEU A 154 -1.46 -5.85 -2.26
N ILE A 155 -0.64 -5.59 -3.29
CA ILE A 155 -0.91 -4.52 -4.27
C ILE A 155 -2.27 -4.75 -4.95
N ASN A 156 -2.51 -5.97 -5.44
CA ASN A 156 -3.76 -6.33 -6.08
C ASN A 156 -4.95 -6.22 -5.12
N ALA A 157 -4.76 -6.62 -3.85
CA ALA A 157 -5.77 -6.49 -2.82
C ALA A 157 -6.12 -5.02 -2.52
N ILE A 158 -5.12 -4.15 -2.39
CA ILE A 158 -5.33 -2.71 -2.19
C ILE A 158 -6.20 -2.14 -3.30
N TYR A 159 -5.90 -2.45 -4.57
CA TYR A 159 -6.72 -1.99 -5.70
C TYR A 159 -8.13 -2.59 -5.69
N ARG A 160 -8.26 -3.89 -5.38
CA ARG A 160 -9.54 -4.57 -5.29
C ARG A 160 -10.47 -3.96 -4.23
N TYR A 161 -9.91 -3.54 -3.09
CA TYR A 161 -10.65 -2.96 -1.98
C TYR A 161 -10.71 -1.41 -2.03
N GLY A 162 -10.68 -0.81 -3.21
CA GLY A 162 -10.94 0.64 -3.39
C GLY A 162 -9.70 1.54 -3.45
N GLY A 163 -8.50 0.96 -3.48
CA GLY A 163 -7.25 1.69 -3.67
C GLY A 163 -6.61 2.21 -2.38
N ARG A 164 -5.41 2.81 -2.51
CA ARG A 164 -4.55 3.20 -1.38
C ARG A 164 -5.21 4.20 -0.44
N LYS A 165 -5.82 5.27 -0.98
CA LYS A 165 -6.49 6.32 -0.18
C LYS A 165 -7.63 5.73 0.64
N HIS A 166 -8.44 4.87 0.03
CA HIS A 166 -9.57 4.21 0.71
C HIS A 166 -9.09 3.30 1.83
N ILE A 167 -8.13 2.41 1.55
CA ILE A 167 -7.56 1.50 2.55
C ILE A 167 -6.87 2.26 3.69
N ALA A 168 -6.10 3.31 3.38
CA ALA A 168 -5.46 4.14 4.39
C ALA A 168 -6.50 4.77 5.34
N LYS A 169 -7.54 5.40 4.78
CA LYS A 169 -8.63 5.96 5.58
C LYS A 169 -9.36 4.89 6.41
N LYS A 170 -9.69 3.76 5.78
CA LYS A 170 -10.47 2.67 6.40
C LYS A 170 -9.74 2.00 7.56
N PHE A 171 -8.43 1.82 7.43
CA PHE A 171 -7.61 1.16 8.47
C PHE A 171 -6.89 2.14 9.39
N GLY A 172 -7.17 3.44 9.30
CA GLY A 172 -6.48 4.45 10.12
C GLY A 172 -4.98 4.55 9.84
N LEU A 173 -4.55 4.18 8.62
CA LEU A 173 -3.15 4.28 8.20
C LEU A 173 -2.90 5.61 7.50
N LEU A 174 -1.63 6.04 7.51
CA LEU A 174 -1.15 7.21 6.77
C LEU A 174 -0.59 6.81 5.42
N LEU A 175 -0.81 7.62 4.40
CA LEU A 175 -0.10 7.43 3.15
C LEU A 175 1.37 7.82 3.30
N THR A 176 2.27 7.12 2.61
CA THR A 176 3.70 7.45 2.57
C THR A 176 3.95 8.92 2.21
N THR A 177 3.16 9.48 1.28
CA THR A 177 3.25 10.89 0.88
C THR A 177 2.86 11.86 2.00
N GLU A 178 1.83 11.51 2.78
CA GLU A 178 1.36 12.31 3.92
C GLU A 178 2.39 12.24 5.05
N PHE A 179 2.90 11.05 5.33
CA PHE A 179 3.94 10.85 6.34
C PHE A 179 5.22 11.61 5.99
N ASN A 180 5.69 11.51 4.74
CA ASN A 180 6.87 12.26 4.30
C ASN A 180 6.66 13.76 4.40
N TYR A 181 5.46 14.25 4.05
CA TYR A 181 5.11 15.64 4.24
C TYR A 181 5.20 16.07 5.71
N LEU A 182 4.74 15.24 6.67
CA LEU A 182 4.84 15.52 8.10
C LEU A 182 6.29 15.55 8.59
N VAL A 183 7.12 14.61 8.15
CA VAL A 183 8.54 14.55 8.50
C VAL A 183 9.29 15.77 7.97
N GLU A 184 9.07 16.13 6.71
CA GLU A 184 9.63 17.36 6.12
C GLU A 184 9.15 18.60 6.86
N PHE A 185 7.87 18.66 7.23
CA PHE A 185 7.30 19.77 7.99
C PHE A 185 7.94 19.90 9.37
N TYR A 186 8.18 18.79 10.06
CA TYR A 186 8.92 18.76 11.32
C TYR A 186 10.34 19.33 11.19
N HIS A 187 11.09 18.89 10.18
CA HIS A 187 12.43 19.42 9.93
C HIS A 187 12.41 20.91 9.62
N LEU A 188 11.42 21.37 8.83
CA LEU A 188 11.21 22.80 8.58
C LEU A 188 11.02 23.57 9.89
N LEU A 189 10.18 23.10 10.81
CA LEU A 189 9.93 23.79 12.07
C LEU A 189 11.19 23.88 12.93
N LYS A 190 11.97 22.80 13.04
CA LYS A 190 13.25 22.82 13.77
C LYS A 190 14.26 23.78 13.15
N GLU A 191 14.46 23.70 11.84
CA GLU A 191 15.40 24.56 11.13
C GLU A 191 14.99 26.04 11.21
N LEU A 192 13.69 26.32 11.12
CA LEU A 192 13.15 27.67 11.27
C LEU A 192 13.38 28.21 12.68
N ARG A 193 13.18 27.37 13.71
CA ARG A 193 13.42 27.74 15.11
C ARG A 193 14.91 28.04 15.35
N SER A 194 15.80 27.15 14.92
CA SER A 194 17.25 27.37 15.04
C SER A 194 17.71 28.63 14.31
N TYR A 195 17.14 28.92 13.13
CA TYR A 195 17.43 30.17 12.41
C TYR A 195 16.96 31.42 13.20
N GLN A 196 15.78 31.38 13.82
CA GLN A 196 15.27 32.49 14.63
C GLN A 196 16.14 32.75 15.86
N GLU A 197 16.64 31.69 16.49
CA GLU A 197 17.56 31.77 17.63
C GLU A 197 18.91 32.37 17.22
N GLU A 198 19.49 31.89 16.12
CA GLU A 198 20.76 32.39 15.57
C GLU A 198 20.69 33.89 15.24
N LYS A 199 19.57 34.34 14.66
CA LYS A 199 19.37 35.75 14.29
C LYS A 199 18.75 36.60 15.40
N GLN A 200 18.46 36.04 16.57
CA GLN A 200 17.78 36.71 17.69
C GLN A 200 16.43 37.34 17.28
N GLN A 201 15.68 36.64 16.43
CA GLN A 201 14.39 37.05 15.86
C GLN A 201 13.27 36.08 16.25
N LEU A 202 13.23 35.70 17.53
CA LEU A 202 12.16 34.86 18.08
C LEU A 202 10.79 35.50 17.84
N GLY A 203 9.83 34.68 17.40
CA GLY A 203 8.46 35.12 17.11
C GLY A 203 8.28 35.92 15.81
N LYS A 204 9.34 36.15 15.02
CA LYS A 204 9.25 36.83 13.71
C LYS A 204 9.49 35.88 12.56
N MET A 205 8.64 35.93 11.55
CA MET A 205 8.82 35.12 10.34
C MET A 205 9.88 35.76 9.44
N PRO A 206 11.01 35.08 9.14
CA PRO A 206 12.03 35.64 8.26
C PRO A 206 11.50 35.83 6.85
N SER A 207 11.81 36.94 6.20
CA SER A 207 11.44 37.19 4.80
C SER A 207 12.27 36.34 3.83
N PHE A 208 11.74 36.05 2.64
CA PHE A 208 12.50 35.26 1.65
C PHE A 208 13.80 35.95 1.23
N LYS A 209 13.79 37.29 1.16
CA LYS A 209 15.00 38.07 0.88
C LYS A 209 16.06 37.86 1.96
N GLN A 210 15.68 37.86 3.23
CA GLN A 210 16.60 37.58 4.34
C GLN A 210 17.14 36.16 4.27
N LEU A 211 16.28 35.15 4.03
CA LEU A 211 16.73 33.77 3.91
C LEU A 211 17.74 33.58 2.77
N ILE A 212 17.44 34.14 1.59
CA ILE A 212 18.34 34.07 0.42
C ILE A 212 19.66 34.82 0.69
N ALA A 213 19.61 36.02 1.30
CA ALA A 213 20.80 36.79 1.63
C ALA A 213 21.71 36.08 2.65
N ASN A 214 21.13 35.26 3.54
CA ASN A 214 21.86 34.43 4.50
C ASN A 214 22.21 33.03 3.96
N GLY A 215 22.05 32.78 2.66
CA GLY A 215 22.36 31.49 2.03
C GLY A 215 21.38 30.35 2.34
N ARG A 216 20.27 30.62 3.05
CA ARG A 216 19.24 29.65 3.44
C ARG A 216 18.14 29.48 2.38
N GLN A 217 18.56 29.20 1.14
CA GLN A 217 17.63 28.98 0.02
C GLN A 217 16.81 27.69 0.17
N ASP A 218 17.38 26.71 0.87
CA ASP A 218 16.72 25.47 1.32
C ASP A 218 15.47 25.77 2.15
N LEU A 219 15.61 26.61 3.19
CA LEU A 219 14.52 26.97 4.10
C LEU A 219 13.43 27.76 3.38
N ALA A 220 13.83 28.69 2.51
CA ALA A 220 12.89 29.42 1.66
C ALA A 220 12.06 28.48 0.77
N ARG A 221 12.69 27.47 0.16
CA ARG A 221 12.02 26.47 -0.67
C ARG A 221 11.04 25.61 0.14
N MET A 222 11.43 25.17 1.34
CA MET A 222 10.56 24.42 2.24
C MET A 222 9.35 25.26 2.67
N ILE A 223 9.56 26.52 3.06
CA ILE A 223 8.47 27.45 3.39
C ILE A 223 7.47 27.56 2.23
N CYS A 224 7.96 27.73 0.98
CA CYS A 224 7.10 27.75 -0.20
C CYS A 224 6.29 26.45 -0.36
N LYS A 225 6.96 25.29 -0.22
CA LYS A 225 6.34 23.97 -0.34
C LYS A 225 5.20 23.75 0.68
N HIS A 226 5.32 24.33 1.87
CA HIS A 226 4.32 24.22 2.95
C HIS A 226 3.28 25.36 2.97
N GLY A 227 3.10 26.07 1.85
CA GLY A 227 2.05 27.08 1.68
C GLY A 227 2.52 28.54 1.74
N GLY A 228 3.83 28.77 1.90
CA GLY A 228 4.44 30.09 1.89
C GLY A 228 4.43 30.81 3.24
N GLN A 229 5.06 32.00 3.25
CA GLN A 229 5.34 32.75 4.48
C GLN A 229 4.09 33.18 5.23
N ASN A 230 3.05 33.67 4.53
CA ASN A 230 1.82 34.13 5.17
C ASN A 230 1.07 33.00 5.87
N VAL A 231 0.98 31.83 5.21
CA VAL A 231 0.28 30.67 5.76
C VAL A 231 1.02 30.13 6.97
N LEU A 232 2.35 29.98 6.87
CA LEU A 232 3.14 29.49 8.00
C LEU A 232 3.19 30.49 9.15
N ALA A 233 3.39 31.78 8.88
CA ALA A 233 3.41 32.78 9.93
C ALA A 233 2.10 32.81 10.68
N ALA A 234 0.97 32.80 9.99
CA ALA A 234 -0.32 32.79 10.66
C ALA A 234 -0.61 31.47 11.37
N ARG A 235 -0.19 30.31 10.82
CA ARG A 235 -0.33 29.01 11.52
C ARG A 235 0.51 28.94 12.79
N LEU A 236 1.73 29.49 12.74
CA LEU A 236 2.75 29.36 13.77
C LEU A 236 2.78 30.55 14.75
N ASP A 237 1.79 31.44 14.65
CA ASP A 237 1.71 32.71 15.39
C ASP A 237 2.99 33.56 15.32
N LEU A 238 3.54 33.71 14.11
CA LEU A 238 4.72 34.52 13.84
C LEU A 238 4.34 35.86 13.24
N GLN A 239 5.05 36.91 13.66
CA GLN A 239 4.88 38.25 13.14
C GLN A 239 5.51 38.41 11.75
N LEU A 240 4.76 39.04 10.83
CA LEU A 240 5.23 39.45 9.51
C LEU A 240 5.28 40.97 9.43
N ASP A 241 6.27 41.51 8.71
CA ASP A 241 6.38 42.96 8.46
C ASP A 241 5.15 43.52 7.73
N ARG A 242 4.52 42.69 6.89
CA ARG A 242 3.33 43.04 6.09
C ARG A 242 2.34 41.88 6.11
N PRO A 243 1.55 41.73 7.18
CA PRO A 243 0.64 40.60 7.30
C PRO A 243 -0.44 40.69 6.22
N ARG A 244 -0.70 39.56 5.56
CA ARG A 244 -1.90 39.35 4.75
C ARG A 244 -2.79 38.38 5.52
N LYS A 245 -4.08 38.69 5.67
CA LYS A 245 -5.05 37.78 6.32
C LYS A 245 -5.11 36.47 5.53
N PRO A 246 -4.55 35.36 6.02
CA PRO A 246 -4.71 34.07 5.37
C PRO A 246 -6.03 33.45 5.81
N TYR A 247 -6.65 32.65 4.94
CA TYR A 247 -7.78 31.82 5.33
C TYR A 247 -7.22 30.59 6.05
N LEU A 248 -7.34 30.56 7.38
CA LEU A 248 -6.93 29.42 8.20
C LEU A 248 -8.15 28.61 8.59
N VAL A 249 -8.13 27.32 8.28
CA VAL A 249 -9.18 26.37 8.67
C VAL A 249 -9.01 25.91 10.12
N TRP A 250 -7.78 25.97 10.66
CA TRP A 250 -7.40 25.26 11.90
C TRP A 250 -6.87 26.17 13.02
N GLY A 251 -7.13 27.48 12.96
CA GLY A 251 -6.61 28.42 13.95
C GLY A 251 -5.08 28.55 13.93
N GLN A 252 -4.54 29.19 14.96
CA GLN A 252 -3.10 29.47 15.13
C GLN A 252 -2.56 28.62 16.29
N PHE A 253 -1.27 28.24 16.24
CA PHE A 253 -0.58 27.52 17.30
C PHE A 253 0.92 27.86 17.30
N SER A 254 1.65 27.65 18.41
CA SER A 254 3.08 28.00 18.48
C SER A 254 3.97 26.97 17.76
N ILE A 255 5.17 27.38 17.33
CA ILE A 255 6.18 26.46 16.76
C ILE A 255 6.50 25.33 17.74
N ASP A 256 6.71 25.66 19.01
CA ASP A 256 7.11 24.68 20.03
C ASP A 256 6.01 23.63 20.22
N PHE A 257 4.74 24.05 20.30
CA PHE A 257 3.61 23.14 20.33
C PHE A 257 3.54 22.23 19.09
N ALA A 258 3.79 22.77 17.90
CA ALA A 258 3.77 22.00 16.67
C ALA A 258 4.89 20.95 16.61
N ILE A 259 6.09 21.31 17.06
CA ILE A 259 7.22 20.40 17.19
C ILE A 259 6.86 19.30 18.18
N ASP A 260 6.40 19.66 19.38
CA ASP A 260 6.05 18.70 20.43
C ASP A 260 4.93 17.76 19.98
N LEU A 261 3.91 18.28 19.30
CA LEU A 261 2.81 17.48 18.76
C LEU A 261 3.31 16.45 17.73
N ILE A 262 4.19 16.85 16.81
CA ILE A 262 4.78 15.94 15.82
C ILE A 262 5.73 14.96 16.48
N GLU A 263 6.50 15.37 17.49
CA GLU A 263 7.34 14.47 18.24
C GLU A 263 6.51 13.45 19.01
N ILE A 264 5.39 13.84 19.62
CA ILE A 264 4.51 12.92 20.34
C ILE A 264 3.81 11.97 19.37
N ALA A 265 3.27 12.48 18.27
CA ALA A 265 2.72 11.65 17.20
C ALA A 265 3.79 10.70 16.64
N GLY A 266 5.00 11.21 16.38
CA GLY A 266 6.16 10.50 15.87
C GLY A 266 6.74 9.49 16.86
N VAL A 267 6.66 9.75 18.17
CA VAL A 267 7.15 8.85 19.22
C VAL A 267 6.11 7.77 19.54
N SER A 268 4.82 8.07 19.46
CA SER A 268 3.76 7.04 19.41
C SER A 268 3.95 6.08 18.22
N ILE A 269 4.55 6.60 17.15
CA ILE A 269 4.94 5.87 15.95
C ILE A 269 6.26 5.09 16.13
N MET A 270 7.23 5.61 16.91
CA MET A 270 8.57 5.01 17.10
C MET A 270 8.72 4.10 18.35
N GLY A 271 7.69 3.95 19.18
CA GLY A 271 7.69 3.03 20.33
C GLY A 271 7.39 3.70 21.67
N THR A 272 6.66 2.99 22.53
CA THR A 272 5.88 3.53 23.65
C THR A 272 6.67 4.13 24.82
N SER A 273 7.95 3.82 24.99
CA SER A 273 8.69 4.20 26.20
C SER A 273 9.01 5.71 26.29
N LEU A 274 9.36 6.35 25.17
CA LEU A 274 9.67 7.79 25.12
C LEU A 274 8.39 8.67 25.07
N PHE A 275 7.26 8.08 24.65
CA PHE A 275 5.98 8.77 24.50
C PHE A 275 5.40 9.22 25.85
N LEU A 276 5.38 8.31 26.83
CA LEU A 276 4.80 8.56 28.15
C LEU A 276 5.57 9.65 28.92
N ALA A 277 6.90 9.71 28.75
CA ALA A 277 7.72 10.74 29.37
C ALA A 277 7.44 12.14 28.81
N LYS A 278 7.24 12.27 27.49
CA LYS A 278 6.96 13.58 26.84
C LYS A 278 5.53 14.08 27.05
N MET A 279 4.54 13.17 27.08
CA MET A 279 3.15 13.53 27.38
C MET A 279 3.02 14.22 28.76
N HIS A 280 3.76 13.74 29.75
CA HIS A 280 3.79 14.35 31.07
C HIS A 280 4.38 15.78 31.04
N THR A 281 5.40 16.03 30.21
CA THR A 281 6.02 17.35 30.04
C THR A 281 5.08 18.37 29.40
N LEU A 282 4.27 17.96 28.42
CA LEU A 282 3.26 18.85 27.81
C LEU A 282 2.12 19.19 28.76
N GLN A 283 1.69 18.22 29.56
CA GLN A 283 0.67 18.44 30.59
C GLN A 283 1.15 19.47 31.63
N GLN A 284 2.45 19.49 31.94
CA GLN A 284 3.06 20.50 32.81
C GLN A 284 3.11 21.89 32.14
N HIS A 285 3.51 21.98 30.86
CA HIS A 285 3.54 23.26 30.14
C HIS A 285 2.15 23.90 30.00
N SER A 286 1.11 23.10 29.76
CA SER A 286 -0.29 23.58 29.75
C SER A 286 -0.72 24.13 31.12
N GLN A 287 -0.29 23.50 32.22
CA GLN A 287 -0.59 23.97 33.57
C GLN A 287 0.16 25.27 33.92
N ASP A 288 1.37 25.46 33.40
CA ASP A 288 2.18 26.65 33.67
C ASP A 288 1.69 27.90 32.91
N ILE A 289 1.16 27.72 31.69
CA ILE A 289 0.46 28.79 30.95
C ILE A 289 -0.79 29.25 31.72
N GLY A 290 -1.57 28.30 32.27
CA GLY A 290 -2.71 28.63 33.13
C GLY A 290 -2.33 29.23 34.50
N ARG A 291 -1.08 29.04 34.96
CA ARG A 291 -0.57 29.67 36.19
C ARG A 291 -0.02 31.07 35.98
N THR A 292 0.52 31.38 34.80
CA THR A 292 1.02 32.74 34.50
C THR A 292 -0.11 33.74 34.37
N GLU A 293 -1.29 33.32 33.90
CA GLU A 293 -2.51 34.14 33.93
C GLU A 293 -3.10 34.35 35.34
N ARG A 294 -2.68 33.53 36.32
CA ARG A 294 -3.12 33.61 37.73
C ARG A 294 -2.40 34.68 38.56
N ILE A 295 -1.31 35.25 38.05
CA ILE A 295 -0.51 36.25 38.80
C ILE A 295 -1.10 37.68 38.67
N LEU A 296 -2.09 37.90 37.82
CA LEU A 296 -2.66 39.24 37.55
C LEU A 296 -4.08 39.52 38.07
N MET A 297 -4.71 38.66 38.86
CA MET A 297 -6.03 38.96 39.45
C MET A 297 -6.21 38.30 40.83
N PRO A 298 -6.36 39.06 41.93
CA PRO A 298 -6.81 38.51 43.21
C PRO A 298 -8.35 38.54 43.28
N ASN A 299 -8.90 37.46 43.83
CA ASN A 299 -10.27 37.29 44.33
C ASN A 299 -11.33 36.83 43.32
N ALA A 300 -11.51 35.51 43.23
CA ALA A 300 -12.83 34.89 43.02
C ALA A 300 -12.77 33.40 43.43
N THR A 301 -12.66 33.15 44.73
CA THR A 301 -13.05 31.86 45.29
C THR A 301 -14.57 31.76 45.17
N THR A 302 -15.09 30.59 44.78
CA THR A 302 -16.53 30.26 44.65
C THR A 302 -17.17 30.34 43.25
N LEU A 303 -16.48 29.97 42.16
CA LEU A 303 -17.14 29.58 40.88
C LEU A 303 -16.32 28.56 40.04
N GLN A 304 -15.64 27.59 40.68
CA GLN A 304 -14.69 26.71 39.97
C GLN A 304 -15.19 25.30 39.56
N SER A 305 -16.41 24.89 39.90
CA SER A 305 -16.97 23.61 39.40
C SER A 305 -17.96 23.76 38.25
N ILE A 306 -18.58 24.93 38.09
CA ILE A 306 -19.64 25.15 37.08
C ILE A 306 -19.06 25.59 35.73
N HIS A 307 -17.87 26.20 35.69
CA HIS A 307 -17.30 26.72 34.44
C HIS A 307 -16.54 25.69 33.58
N ARG A 308 -16.12 24.54 34.15
CA ARG A 308 -15.23 23.57 33.49
C ARG A 308 -15.98 22.55 32.62
N ALA A 309 -17.14 22.08 33.09
CA ALA A 309 -18.05 21.28 32.27
C ALA A 309 -18.69 22.15 31.18
N ASP A 310 -19.07 23.38 31.51
CA ASP A 310 -19.74 24.31 30.59
C ASP A 310 -18.81 24.82 29.46
N LEU A 311 -17.49 24.95 29.68
CA LEU A 311 -16.53 25.29 28.62
C LEU A 311 -16.19 24.11 27.70
N ILE A 312 -16.13 22.88 28.24
CA ILE A 312 -15.91 21.66 27.45
C ILE A 312 -17.18 21.32 26.65
N GLU A 313 -18.35 21.47 27.26
CA GLU A 313 -19.66 21.31 26.63
C GLU A 313 -19.91 22.40 25.57
N LYS A 314 -19.55 23.67 25.83
CA LYS A 314 -19.63 24.75 24.82
C LYS A 314 -18.60 24.60 23.69
N ALA A 315 -17.40 24.08 23.97
CA ALA A 315 -16.42 23.75 22.93
C ALA A 315 -16.87 22.56 22.08
N SER A 316 -17.50 21.55 22.71
CA SER A 316 -18.11 20.39 22.05
C SER A 316 -19.31 20.80 21.17
N ILE A 317 -20.25 21.59 21.70
CA ILE A 317 -21.41 22.11 20.97
C ILE A 317 -20.99 23.06 19.82
N ALA A 318 -19.93 23.86 19.99
CA ALA A 318 -19.39 24.70 18.91
C ALA A 318 -18.69 23.88 17.80
N LEU A 319 -18.11 22.73 18.15
CA LEU A 319 -17.54 21.75 17.22
C LEU A 319 -18.63 20.96 16.47
N GLU A 320 -19.75 20.64 17.11
CA GLU A 320 -20.89 19.95 16.50
C GLU A 320 -21.76 20.88 15.63
N ALA A 321 -21.99 22.14 16.05
CA ALA A 321 -22.81 23.11 15.32
C ALA A 321 -22.16 23.65 14.03
N SER A 322 -20.87 23.40 13.81
CA SER A 322 -20.11 23.90 12.64
C SER A 322 -20.13 22.94 11.43
N PHE A 323 -20.85 21.82 11.51
CA PHE A 323 -20.96 20.83 10.43
C PHE A 323 -22.34 20.86 9.75
N CYS A 324 -22.62 21.94 9.01
CA CYS A 324 -23.59 21.90 7.90
C CYS A 324 -23.03 22.72 6.73
N ASP A 325 -22.91 22.03 5.59
CA ASP A 325 -22.78 22.53 4.21
C ASP A 325 -21.55 23.37 3.82
N THR A 326 -20.59 22.71 3.17
CA THR A 326 -20.25 23.00 1.76
C THR A 326 -19.22 22.00 1.19
N PRO A 327 -19.46 21.43 0.00
CA PRO A 327 -18.53 20.49 -0.63
C PRO A 327 -17.72 21.24 -1.71
N LEU A 328 -16.43 21.50 -1.48
CA LEU A 328 -15.36 21.64 -2.50
C LEU A 328 -14.18 22.41 -1.89
N GLN A 329 -13.16 21.67 -1.42
CA GLN A 329 -11.73 22.06 -1.19
C GLN A 329 -11.04 21.26 -0.05
N ILE A 330 -11.70 20.23 0.51
CA ILE A 330 -11.25 19.47 1.68
C ILE A 330 -10.04 18.54 1.44
N GLU A 331 -9.68 18.19 0.20
CA GLU A 331 -8.86 16.99 -0.03
C GLU A 331 -7.34 17.09 0.27
N MET A 332 -6.76 18.25 0.56
CA MET A 332 -5.33 18.36 0.94
C MET A 332 -5.06 18.85 2.36
N TYR A 333 -6.03 19.46 3.03
CA TYR A 333 -5.75 20.28 4.23
C TYR A 333 -6.45 19.79 5.51
N GLY A 334 -7.26 18.72 5.44
CA GLY A 334 -7.81 18.03 6.62
C GLY A 334 -6.81 17.08 7.31
N GLY A 335 -5.61 16.92 6.76
CA GLY A 335 -4.68 15.86 7.14
C GLY A 335 -4.32 15.82 8.62
N PHE A 336 -3.99 16.94 9.27
CA PHE A 336 -3.35 16.89 10.59
C PHE A 336 -4.28 16.41 11.73
N VAL A 337 -5.52 16.90 11.76
CA VAL A 337 -6.51 16.51 12.78
C VAL A 337 -7.08 15.12 12.47
N ASP A 338 -7.31 14.79 11.20
CA ASP A 338 -7.65 13.44 10.80
C ASP A 338 -6.53 12.43 11.11
N VAL A 339 -5.26 12.84 10.95
CA VAL A 339 -4.09 12.05 11.34
C VAL A 339 -4.10 11.85 12.85
N ALA A 340 -4.25 12.92 13.65
CA ALA A 340 -4.28 12.85 15.11
C ALA A 340 -5.39 11.90 15.63
N ARG A 341 -6.62 12.04 15.11
CA ARG A 341 -7.73 11.12 15.40
C ARG A 341 -7.42 9.67 14.96
N ARG A 342 -6.91 9.47 13.74
CA ARG A 342 -6.58 8.12 13.22
C ARG A 342 -5.47 7.43 14.00
N ILE A 343 -4.54 8.18 14.60
CA ILE A 343 -3.47 7.60 15.42
C ILE A 343 -3.83 7.42 16.90
N GLY A 344 -5.08 7.70 17.28
CA GLY A 344 -5.60 7.49 18.64
C GLY A 344 -5.27 8.62 19.62
N LEU A 345 -5.00 9.82 19.12
CA LEU A 345 -4.95 11.04 19.92
C LEU A 345 -6.34 11.69 19.87
N ASP A 346 -7.32 11.09 20.56
CA ASP A 346 -8.62 11.72 20.83
C ASP A 346 -8.53 12.42 22.21
N PRO A 347 -9.02 13.67 22.35
CA PRO A 347 -8.83 14.48 23.55
C PRO A 347 -9.96 14.25 24.56
N ASP A 348 -10.09 13.01 25.05
CA ASP A 348 -10.82 12.69 26.28
C ASP A 348 -9.93 12.86 27.52
#